data_AF-A0A067RHT5-F1
#
_entry.id   AF-A0A067RHT5-F1
#
_cell.length_a   1.000
_cell.length_b   1.000
_cell.length_c   1.000
_cell.angle_alpha   90.00
_cell.angle_beta   90.00
_cell.angle_gamma   90.00
#
_symmetry.space_group_name_H-M   'P 1'
#
loop_
_entity.id
_entity.type
_entity.pdbx_description
1 polymer ?
#
loop_
_entity_poly.entity_id
_entity_poly.type
_entity_poly.pdbx_seq_one_letter_code
_entity_poly.pdbx_strand_id
1 'polypeptide(L)'
;MRMVCHSVESSTEKEEMIVAHVTTGCQSGYVCMVFYKRDGHVIELQQSNSLARVPEDACDFPSFNILKLPYITLITAKPHLRPCPYLGRYIVTGLSQGRHFRPSGGTPVVSDTETAVTQCNDLQFQSLTVGCSEVNTMQFHSSCSVAETSTYSCHGSWEDNGTNYLIASPTSRKSVGARRYCFIYMATDTSASSGGEDGGGGSPLQVASVAESCKRNINPASSAEWAFNLTLNGQCDEKSLAAGTATSLLPIVVFVGIFMIMLNSR
;
A
#
# COMPACT_ATOMS: atom_id res chain seq x y z
N MET A 1 -21.98 18.98 2.67
CA MET A 1 -22.37 17.79 3.44
C MET A 1 -21.98 18.04 4.89
N ARG A 2 -22.89 17.77 5.83
CA ARG A 2 -22.64 17.84 7.27
C ARG A 2 -22.91 16.46 7.86
N MET A 3 -22.02 15.99 8.72
CA MET A 3 -22.16 14.73 9.43
C MET A 3 -21.96 14.99 10.93
N VAL A 4 -22.84 14.43 11.75
CA VAL A 4 -22.80 14.54 13.21
C VAL A 4 -22.99 13.15 13.78
N CYS A 5 -22.09 12.71 14.66
CA CYS A 5 -22.25 11.44 15.37
C CYS A 5 -23.50 11.50 16.25
N HIS A 6 -24.37 10.50 16.13
CA HIS A 6 -25.58 10.35 16.93
C HIS A 6 -25.35 9.39 18.09
N SER A 7 -24.92 8.16 17.79
CA SER A 7 -24.64 7.11 18.77
C SER A 7 -23.46 6.24 18.33
N VAL A 8 -22.81 5.61 19.30
CA VAL A 8 -21.83 4.54 19.10
C VAL A 8 -22.52 3.23 19.44
N GLU A 9 -22.66 2.34 18.46
CA GLU A 9 -23.37 1.05 18.62
C GLU A 9 -22.43 -0.04 19.16
N SER A 10 -21.19 -0.05 18.67
CA SER A 10 -20.15 -0.95 19.16
C SER A 10 -18.77 -0.31 19.03
N SER A 11 -17.86 -0.66 19.94
CA SER A 11 -16.50 -0.15 19.95
C SER A 11 -15.55 -1.22 20.46
N THR A 12 -14.48 -1.44 19.71
CA THR A 12 -13.38 -2.35 20.00
C THR A 12 -12.06 -1.63 19.69
N GLU A 13 -10.92 -2.23 20.02
CA GLU A 13 -9.61 -1.63 19.72
C GLU A 13 -9.35 -1.42 18.22
N LYS A 14 -9.96 -2.24 17.36
CA LYS A 14 -9.72 -2.25 15.91
C LYS A 14 -10.92 -1.79 15.08
N GLU A 15 -12.09 -1.68 15.69
CA GLU A 15 -13.34 -1.43 14.98
C GLU A 15 -14.27 -0.55 15.83
N GLU A 16 -14.89 0.46 15.20
CA GLU A 16 -15.93 1.29 15.81
C GLU A 16 -17.14 1.39 14.88
N MET A 17 -18.31 1.03 15.37
CA MET A 17 -19.60 1.18 14.67
C MET A 17 -20.37 2.35 15.25
N ILE A 18 -20.79 3.28 14.40
CA ILE A 18 -21.56 4.45 14.80
C ILE A 18 -22.78 4.64 13.90
N VAL A 19 -23.79 5.29 14.46
CA VAL A 19 -24.86 5.94 13.68
C VAL A 19 -24.53 7.43 13.60
N ALA A 20 -24.54 7.96 12.38
CA ALA A 20 -24.34 9.38 12.14
C ALA A 20 -25.56 10.00 11.47
N HIS A 21 -25.96 11.19 11.91
CA HIS A 21 -26.92 12.02 11.20
C HIS A 21 -26.19 12.80 10.09
N VAL A 22 -26.64 12.62 8.86
CA VAL A 22 -26.05 13.24 7.66
C VAL A 22 -27.06 14.15 6.99
N THR A 23 -26.60 15.36 6.64
CA THR A 23 -27.37 16.34 5.87
C THR A 23 -26.61 16.73 4.61
N THR A 24 -27.22 16.49 3.46
CA THR A 24 -26.67 16.81 2.13
C THR A 24 -27.73 17.53 1.31
N GLY A 25 -27.58 18.85 1.17
CA GLY A 25 -28.61 19.69 0.54
C GLY A 25 -29.91 19.64 1.32
N CYS A 26 -31.01 19.29 0.65
CA CYS A 26 -32.33 19.12 1.28
C CYS A 26 -32.57 17.71 1.85
N GLN A 27 -31.64 16.77 1.65
CA GLN A 27 -31.76 15.41 2.17
C GLN A 27 -31.11 15.32 3.55
N SER A 28 -31.84 14.73 4.50
CA SER A 28 -31.36 14.48 5.85
C SER A 28 -31.80 13.09 6.31
N GLY A 29 -30.96 12.41 7.05
CA GLY A 29 -31.27 11.09 7.61
C GLY A 29 -30.07 10.51 8.34
N TYR A 30 -30.17 9.22 8.66
CA TYR A 30 -29.16 8.50 9.43
C TYR A 30 -28.43 7.49 8.55
N VAL A 31 -27.14 7.32 8.82
CA VAL A 31 -26.31 6.29 8.19
C VAL A 31 -25.57 5.53 9.26
N CYS A 32 -25.47 4.23 9.07
CA CYS A 32 -24.58 3.39 9.85
C CYS A 32 -23.19 3.41 9.22
N MET A 33 -22.16 3.54 10.04
CA MET A 33 -20.77 3.56 9.63
C MET A 33 -19.95 2.64 10.52
N VAL A 34 -19.04 1.89 9.91
CA VAL A 34 -18.06 1.08 10.62
C VAL A 34 -16.67 1.52 10.19
N PHE A 35 -15.87 1.91 11.17
CA PHE A 35 -14.47 2.30 11.01
C PHE A 35 -13.57 1.16 11.44
N TYR A 36 -12.66 0.76 10.57
CA TYR A 36 -11.63 -0.23 10.84
C TYR A 36 -10.27 0.45 10.95
N LYS A 37 -9.61 0.32 12.10
CA LYS A 37 -8.23 0.75 12.28
C LYS A 37 -7.30 -0.24 11.59
N ARG A 38 -6.61 0.20 10.53
CA ARG A 38 -5.69 -0.66 9.75
C ARG A 38 -4.23 -0.42 10.10
N ASP A 39 -3.81 0.83 10.06
CA ASP A 39 -2.47 1.27 10.47
C ASP A 39 -2.64 2.64 11.17
N GLY A 40 -1.60 3.15 11.83
CA GLY A 40 -1.68 4.35 12.68
C GLY A 40 -2.19 5.62 11.98
N HIS A 41 -2.24 5.65 10.65
CA HIS A 41 -2.73 6.76 9.84
C HIS A 41 -3.61 6.29 8.66
N VAL A 42 -4.09 5.04 8.72
CA VAL A 42 -4.94 4.42 7.71
C VAL A 42 -6.13 3.78 8.41
N ILE A 43 -7.32 4.17 7.98
CA ILE A 43 -8.58 3.55 8.40
C ILE A 43 -9.36 3.10 7.17
N GLU A 44 -10.21 2.09 7.33
CA GLU A 44 -11.23 1.79 6.34
C GLU A 44 -12.62 2.13 6.89
N LEU A 45 -13.50 2.54 6.00
CA LEU A 45 -14.88 2.88 6.31
C LEU A 45 -15.81 2.00 5.46
N GLN A 46 -16.79 1.38 6.10
CA GLN A 46 -17.99 0.87 5.44
C GLN A 46 -19.19 1.70 5.93
N GLN A 47 -20.06 2.10 5.01
CA GLN A 47 -21.23 2.92 5.35
C GLN A 47 -22.48 2.44 4.61
N SER A 48 -23.66 2.64 5.18
CA SER A 48 -24.92 2.34 4.51
C SER A 48 -25.05 3.13 3.19
N ASN A 49 -25.63 2.49 2.17
CA ASN A 49 -25.83 3.11 0.86
C ASN A 49 -27.09 4.00 0.81
N SER A 50 -27.98 3.86 1.79
CA SER A 50 -29.23 4.59 1.91
C SER A 50 -29.34 5.30 3.25
N LEU A 51 -30.05 6.42 3.27
CA LEU A 51 -30.40 7.15 4.49
C LEU A 51 -31.59 6.47 5.16
N ALA A 52 -31.44 6.09 6.42
CA ALA A 52 -32.55 5.71 7.30
C ALA A 52 -33.27 6.97 7.82
N ARG A 53 -34.57 6.86 8.07
CA ARG A 53 -35.37 7.97 8.61
C ARG A 53 -35.22 8.12 10.12
N VAL A 54 -35.06 7.00 10.81
CA VAL A 54 -34.85 6.91 12.25
C VAL A 54 -33.48 6.27 12.51
N PRO A 55 -32.79 6.62 13.61
CA PRO A 55 -31.44 6.14 13.88
C PRO A 55 -31.37 4.63 14.12
N GLU A 56 -32.41 4.03 14.70
CA GLU A 56 -32.46 2.60 15.04
C GLU A 56 -32.38 1.71 13.79
N ASP A 57 -33.03 2.13 12.70
CA ASP A 57 -33.06 1.39 11.42
C ASP A 57 -31.76 1.53 10.61
N ALA A 58 -30.82 2.38 11.04
CA ALA A 58 -29.65 2.73 10.23
C ALA A 58 -28.67 1.56 10.08
N CYS A 59 -28.45 0.80 11.17
CA CYS A 59 -27.52 -0.34 11.22
C CYS A 59 -28.21 -1.69 10.97
N ASP A 60 -29.53 -1.70 10.78
CA ASP A 60 -30.31 -2.92 10.56
C ASP A 60 -30.38 -3.32 9.07
N PHE A 61 -30.65 -4.61 8.83
CA PHE A 61 -30.97 -5.10 7.49
C PHE A 61 -32.35 -4.56 7.05
N PRO A 62 -32.53 -4.13 5.78
CA PRO A 62 -31.59 -4.19 4.66
C PRO A 62 -30.71 -2.94 4.48
N SER A 63 -30.90 -1.90 5.30
CA SER A 63 -30.18 -0.61 5.20
C SER A 63 -28.66 -0.79 5.29
N PHE A 64 -28.22 -1.71 6.13
CA PHE A 64 -26.81 -2.02 6.36
C PHE A 64 -26.56 -3.52 6.22
N ASN A 65 -25.78 -3.89 5.20
CA ASN A 65 -25.27 -5.24 5.03
C ASN A 65 -23.75 -5.18 4.86
N ILE A 66 -23.05 -5.32 5.98
CA ILE A 66 -21.59 -5.24 6.10
C ILE A 66 -20.84 -6.11 5.07
N LEU A 67 -21.40 -7.25 4.66
CA LEU A 67 -20.77 -8.16 3.70
C LEU A 67 -20.84 -7.66 2.25
N LYS A 68 -21.76 -6.73 1.95
CA LYS A 68 -21.96 -6.18 0.60
C LYS A 68 -21.43 -4.76 0.44
N LEU A 69 -21.18 -4.07 1.55
CA LEU A 69 -20.74 -2.67 1.51
C LEU A 69 -19.26 -2.59 1.11
N PRO A 70 -18.88 -1.65 0.22
CA PRO A 70 -17.49 -1.50 -0.17
C PRO A 70 -16.67 -0.90 0.98
N TYR A 71 -15.40 -1.30 1.06
CA TYR A 71 -14.43 -0.63 1.92
C TYR A 71 -13.92 0.64 1.24
N ILE A 72 -14.02 1.76 1.95
CA ILE A 72 -13.44 3.04 1.55
C ILE A 72 -12.19 3.25 2.38
N THR A 73 -11.03 3.34 1.74
CA THR A 73 -9.77 3.57 2.45
C THR A 73 -9.56 5.06 2.66
N LEU A 74 -9.42 5.47 3.91
CA LEU A 74 -9.14 6.85 4.30
C LEU A 74 -7.74 6.90 4.93
N ILE A 75 -6.98 7.91 4.53
CA ILE A 75 -5.63 8.15 5.02
C ILE A 75 -5.49 9.60 5.45
N THR A 76 -4.52 9.87 6.32
CA THR A 76 -4.18 11.26 6.65
C THR A 76 -3.77 12.06 5.40
N ALA A 77 -4.05 13.35 5.41
CA ALA A 77 -3.74 14.25 4.28
C ALA A 77 -2.24 14.27 3.94
N LYS A 78 -1.38 14.13 4.96
CA LYS A 78 0.09 14.10 4.85
C LYS A 78 0.63 12.81 5.48
N PRO A 79 0.60 11.69 4.75
CA PRO A 79 1.09 10.43 5.28
C PRO A 79 2.60 10.48 5.48
N HIS A 80 3.07 9.89 6.59
CA HIS A 80 4.49 9.75 6.86
C HIS A 80 5.11 8.66 5.98
N LEU A 81 6.43 8.71 5.81
CA LEU A 81 7.15 7.62 5.17
C LEU A 81 7.23 6.43 6.14
N ARG A 82 7.03 5.22 5.62
CA ARG A 82 7.18 3.97 6.36
C ARG A 82 7.98 2.97 5.53
N PRO A 83 8.67 2.01 6.17
CA PRO A 83 9.29 0.90 5.46
C PRO A 83 8.28 0.18 4.57
N CYS A 84 8.67 -0.15 3.35
CA CYS A 84 7.85 -0.97 2.47
C CYS A 84 7.83 -2.42 2.98
N PRO A 85 6.70 -3.13 2.89
CA PRO A 85 6.66 -4.58 3.10
C PRO A 85 7.40 -5.30 1.95
N TYR A 86 7.70 -6.59 2.13
CA TYR A 86 8.31 -7.43 1.08
C TYR A 86 9.64 -6.87 0.53
N LEU A 87 10.58 -6.57 1.42
CA LEU A 87 11.91 -6.11 1.04
C LEU A 87 12.61 -7.15 0.16
N GLY A 88 13.18 -6.72 -0.95
CA GLY A 88 13.89 -7.61 -1.87
C GLY A 88 13.93 -7.12 -3.31
N ARG A 89 14.52 -7.96 -4.16
CA ARG A 89 14.61 -7.80 -5.60
C ARG A 89 13.74 -8.87 -6.25
N TYR A 90 12.87 -8.47 -7.17
CA TYR A 90 11.89 -9.33 -7.81
C TYR A 90 12.00 -9.23 -9.32
N ILE A 91 11.82 -10.37 -9.99
CA ILE A 91 11.56 -10.43 -11.43
C ILE A 91 10.05 -10.28 -11.64
N VAL A 92 9.66 -9.44 -12.58
CA VAL A 92 8.27 -9.16 -12.92
C VAL A 92 7.88 -10.01 -14.13
N THR A 93 6.80 -10.78 -14.03
CA THR A 93 6.27 -11.61 -15.11
C THR A 93 4.74 -11.51 -15.20
N GLY A 94 4.17 -11.94 -16.32
CA GLY A 94 2.71 -12.15 -16.44
C GLY A 94 1.87 -10.88 -16.25
N LEU A 95 2.07 -9.86 -17.10
CA LEU A 95 1.23 -8.66 -17.09
C LEU A 95 -0.23 -9.02 -17.40
N SER A 96 -1.12 -8.68 -16.48
CA SER A 96 -2.56 -8.60 -16.74
C SER A 96 -2.99 -7.15 -16.66
N GLN A 97 -3.58 -6.64 -17.75
CA GLN A 97 -4.09 -5.27 -17.82
C GLN A 97 -5.60 -5.26 -17.55
N GLY A 98 -6.03 -4.30 -16.73
CA GLY A 98 -7.45 -4.04 -16.52
C GLY A 98 -8.11 -3.45 -17.77
N ARG A 99 -9.40 -3.78 -17.99
CA ARG A 99 -10.21 -3.27 -19.13
C ARG A 99 -10.38 -1.74 -19.17
N HIS A 100 -9.92 -1.02 -18.14
CA HIS A 100 -10.02 0.44 -18.04
C HIS A 100 -8.76 1.21 -18.49
N PHE A 101 -7.65 0.51 -18.80
CA PHE A 101 -6.52 1.17 -19.44
C PHE A 101 -6.85 1.38 -20.91
N ARG A 102 -7.36 2.58 -21.26
CA ARG A 102 -7.39 3.03 -22.64
C ARG A 102 -5.97 3.55 -22.92
N PRO A 103 -5.14 2.87 -23.72
CA PRO A 103 -3.92 3.47 -24.19
C PRO A 103 -4.35 4.76 -24.89
N SER A 104 -3.79 5.91 -24.49
CA SER A 104 -3.92 7.09 -25.34
C SER A 104 -3.31 6.69 -26.67
N GLY A 105 -4.16 6.44 -27.66
CA GLY A 105 -3.76 6.02 -28.99
C GLY A 105 -2.86 7.10 -29.56
N GLY A 106 -1.56 6.87 -29.49
CA GLY A 106 -0.61 7.58 -30.32
C GLY A 106 -0.97 7.22 -31.76
N THR A 107 -1.39 8.21 -32.52
CA THR A 107 -1.44 8.09 -33.98
C THR A 107 -0.05 7.68 -34.46
N PRO A 108 0.09 6.67 -35.35
CA PRO A 108 1.38 6.36 -35.94
C PRO A 108 1.79 7.54 -36.82
N VAL A 109 2.70 8.38 -36.31
CA VAL A 109 3.40 9.36 -37.14
C VAL A 109 4.49 8.59 -37.86
N VAL A 110 4.21 8.23 -39.12
CA VAL A 110 5.25 7.75 -40.04
C VAL A 110 6.19 8.94 -40.28
N SER A 111 7.35 8.93 -39.63
CA SER A 111 8.48 9.78 -40.02
C SER A 111 9.50 8.90 -40.72
N ASP A 112 9.72 9.20 -42.00
CA ASP A 112 10.77 8.63 -42.84
C ASP A 112 12.15 9.05 -42.33
N THR A 113 12.66 8.37 -41.30
CA THR A 113 14.10 8.29 -40.99
C THR A 113 14.35 7.17 -40.00
N GLU A 114 15.34 6.33 -40.27
CA GLU A 114 15.76 5.17 -39.48
C GLU A 114 16.09 5.51 -38.00
N THR A 115 15.08 5.49 -37.15
CA THR A 115 15.23 5.18 -35.72
C THR A 115 13.88 4.67 -35.24
N ALA A 116 13.78 3.35 -35.04
CA ALA A 116 12.61 2.76 -34.40
C ALA A 116 12.59 3.24 -32.94
N VAL A 117 11.95 4.38 -32.68
CA VAL A 117 11.52 4.74 -31.34
C VAL A 117 10.40 3.77 -31.01
N THR A 118 10.76 2.62 -30.44
CA THR A 118 9.81 1.70 -29.84
C THR A 118 9.04 2.51 -28.81
N GLN A 119 7.78 2.82 -29.12
CA GLN A 119 6.90 3.53 -28.21
C GLN A 119 6.77 2.67 -26.95
N CYS A 120 7.45 3.07 -25.88
CA CYS A 120 7.44 2.35 -24.63
C CYS A 120 6.06 2.49 -24.00
N ASN A 121 5.35 1.37 -23.88
CA ASN A 121 4.14 1.34 -23.07
C ASN A 121 4.55 1.48 -21.61
N ASP A 122 3.88 2.38 -20.88
CA ASP A 122 4.13 2.72 -19.47
C ASP A 122 4.11 1.53 -18.47
N LEU A 123 3.76 0.33 -18.93
CA LEU A 123 3.52 -0.87 -18.12
C LEU A 123 4.45 -2.06 -18.45
N GLN A 124 5.58 -1.83 -19.15
CA GLN A 124 6.59 -2.86 -19.43
C GLN A 124 7.67 -2.92 -18.33
N PHE A 125 7.28 -3.34 -17.13
CA PHE A 125 8.23 -3.54 -16.04
C PHE A 125 8.90 -4.91 -16.13
N GLN A 126 10.21 -4.94 -15.97
CA GLN A 126 11.02 -6.17 -15.99
C GLN A 126 11.43 -6.62 -14.59
N SER A 127 11.67 -5.66 -13.69
CA SER A 127 12.05 -5.95 -12.31
C SER A 127 11.45 -4.94 -11.34
N LEU A 128 11.32 -5.38 -10.08
CA LEU A 128 10.85 -4.57 -8.96
C LEU A 128 11.89 -4.68 -7.84
N THR A 129 12.33 -3.56 -7.31
CA THR A 129 13.18 -3.51 -6.11
C THR A 129 12.44 -2.79 -5.00
N VAL A 130 12.31 -3.42 -3.84
CA VAL A 130 11.60 -2.89 -2.68
C VAL A 130 12.59 -2.75 -1.53
N GLY A 131 12.76 -1.52 -1.06
CA GLY A 131 13.61 -1.22 0.10
C GLY A 131 15.11 -1.19 -0.15
N CYS A 132 15.59 -1.50 -1.37
CA CYS A 132 17.03 -1.61 -1.63
C CYS A 132 17.74 -0.26 -1.77
N SER A 133 17.04 0.77 -2.27
CA SER A 133 17.59 2.13 -2.39
C SER A 133 17.38 2.89 -1.08
N GLU A 134 16.12 3.02 -0.68
CA GLU A 134 15.71 3.43 0.67
C GLU A 134 14.66 2.45 1.17
N VAL A 135 14.64 2.19 2.48
CA VAL A 135 13.76 1.18 3.11
C VAL A 135 12.26 1.46 2.88
N ASN A 136 11.91 2.72 2.66
CA ASN A 136 10.58 3.26 2.43
C ASN A 136 10.25 3.47 0.94
N THR A 137 11.05 2.92 0.02
CA THR A 137 10.84 3.08 -1.43
C THR A 137 10.66 1.75 -2.14
N MET A 138 9.82 1.77 -3.17
CA MET A 138 9.68 0.67 -4.13
C MET A 138 9.84 1.20 -5.55
N GLN A 139 10.58 0.47 -6.37
CA GLN A 139 11.04 0.95 -7.67
C GLN A 139 10.78 -0.11 -8.74
N PHE A 140 9.91 0.22 -9.69
CA PHE A 140 9.69 -0.59 -10.89
C PHE A 140 10.63 -0.14 -11.99
N HIS A 141 11.41 -1.07 -12.52
CA HIS A 141 12.37 -0.83 -13.60
C HIS A 141 11.82 -1.36 -14.92
N SER A 142 11.79 -0.50 -15.94
CA SER A 142 11.34 -0.88 -17.28
C SER A 142 12.50 -1.39 -18.14
N SER A 143 12.20 -2.25 -19.12
CA SER A 143 13.20 -2.74 -20.09
C SER A 143 13.46 -1.74 -21.24
N CYS A 144 12.80 -0.59 -21.20
CA CYS A 144 12.54 0.24 -22.38
C CYS A 144 13.40 1.52 -22.39
N SER A 145 13.68 2.08 -21.21
CA SER A 145 14.82 2.99 -21.01
C SER A 145 15.25 3.02 -19.53
N VAL A 146 16.56 3.14 -19.28
CA VAL A 146 17.15 3.24 -17.92
C VAL A 146 16.64 4.50 -17.18
N ALA A 147 16.07 5.46 -17.89
CA ALA A 147 15.59 6.73 -17.36
C ALA A 147 14.14 6.68 -16.80
N GLU A 148 13.41 5.59 -16.98
CA GLU A 148 12.00 5.48 -16.60
C GLU A 148 11.77 4.48 -15.45
N THR A 149 12.47 4.67 -14.34
CA THR A 149 12.15 3.97 -13.08
C THR A 149 10.93 4.61 -12.42
N SER A 150 9.84 3.86 -12.31
CA SER A 150 8.66 4.30 -11.55
C SER A 150 8.91 4.05 -10.06
N THR A 151 9.27 5.12 -9.35
CA THR A 151 9.60 5.07 -7.91
C THR A 151 8.42 5.54 -7.08
N TYR A 152 8.06 4.76 -6.06
CA TYR A 152 6.99 5.07 -5.11
C TYR A 152 7.52 5.07 -3.68
N SER A 153 6.96 5.97 -2.87
CA SER A 153 7.20 6.06 -1.44
C SER A 153 6.08 5.37 -0.67
N CYS A 154 6.45 4.47 0.23
CA CYS A 154 5.54 3.71 1.08
C CYS A 154 5.09 4.53 2.29
N HIS A 155 3.82 4.38 2.64
CA HIS A 155 3.18 5.17 3.68
C HIS A 155 2.61 4.33 4.81
N GLY A 156 1.99 3.20 4.51
CA GLY A 156 1.42 2.31 5.51
C GLY A 156 0.99 1.00 4.88
N SER A 157 0.98 -0.05 5.68
CA SER A 157 0.64 -1.40 5.23
C SER A 157 -0.10 -2.17 6.31
N TRP A 158 -1.00 -3.05 5.90
CA TRP A 158 -1.69 -3.98 6.78
C TRP A 158 -2.00 -5.27 6.05
N GLU A 159 -2.23 -6.33 6.82
CA GLU A 159 -2.72 -7.60 6.32
C GLU A 159 -4.16 -7.79 6.77
N ASP A 160 -5.00 -8.31 5.87
CA ASP A 160 -6.33 -8.76 6.21
C ASP A 160 -6.67 -10.02 5.42
N ASN A 161 -6.98 -11.10 6.15
CA ASN A 161 -7.32 -12.41 5.60
C ASN A 161 -6.31 -12.94 4.55
N GLY A 162 -5.01 -12.83 4.86
CA GLY A 162 -3.91 -13.26 3.99
C GLY A 162 -3.62 -12.35 2.78
N THR A 163 -4.41 -11.29 2.58
CA THR A 163 -4.14 -10.26 1.57
C THR A 163 -3.42 -9.09 2.21
N ASN A 164 -2.29 -8.68 1.62
CA ASN A 164 -1.49 -7.58 2.12
C ASN A 164 -1.73 -6.32 1.30
N TYR A 165 -1.94 -5.19 1.97
CA TYR A 165 -2.24 -3.91 1.36
C TYR A 165 -1.13 -2.91 1.68
N LEU A 166 -0.79 -2.09 0.71
CA LEU A 166 0.24 -1.06 0.83
C LEU A 166 -0.26 0.24 0.21
N ILE A 167 -0.25 1.32 0.99
CA ILE A 167 -0.45 2.67 0.48
C ILE A 167 0.90 3.24 0.07
N ALA A 168 1.01 3.64 -1.19
CA ALA A 168 2.20 4.32 -1.68
C ALA A 168 1.85 5.48 -2.62
N SER A 169 2.75 6.46 -2.71
CA SER A 169 2.62 7.60 -3.62
C SER A 169 3.79 7.65 -4.60
N PRO A 170 3.56 8.02 -5.87
CA PRO A 170 4.65 8.18 -6.82
C PRO A 170 5.53 9.37 -6.42
N THR A 171 6.85 9.17 -6.43
CA THR A 171 7.85 10.21 -6.12
C THR A 171 7.99 11.22 -7.25
N SER A 172 7.90 10.75 -8.50
CA SER A 172 7.86 11.60 -9.69
C SER A 172 6.43 11.68 -10.21
N ARG A 173 5.95 12.90 -10.45
CA ARG A 173 4.58 13.15 -10.90
C ARG A 173 4.49 13.16 -12.41
N LYS A 174 3.84 12.14 -12.99
CA LYS A 174 3.19 12.29 -14.30
C LYS A 174 1.93 13.15 -14.11
N SER A 175 1.67 14.10 -15.01
CA SER A 175 0.61 15.11 -14.90
C SER A 175 -0.81 14.55 -14.83
N VAL A 176 -1.01 13.28 -15.22
CA VAL A 176 -2.33 12.64 -15.39
C VAL A 176 -2.52 11.45 -14.42
N GLY A 177 -1.51 11.09 -13.61
CA GLY A 177 -1.55 9.92 -12.73
C GLY A 177 -2.27 10.14 -11.39
N ALA A 178 -2.68 9.05 -10.73
CA ALA A 178 -3.25 9.12 -9.39
C ALA A 178 -2.19 9.60 -8.39
N ARG A 179 -2.63 10.37 -7.38
CA ARG A 179 -1.72 10.90 -6.36
C ARG A 179 -1.20 9.82 -5.41
N ARG A 180 -1.96 8.74 -5.27
CA ARG A 180 -1.71 7.63 -4.36
C ARG A 180 -2.32 6.37 -4.94
N TYR A 181 -1.71 5.26 -4.59
CA TYR A 181 -2.11 3.94 -5.04
C TYR A 181 -2.20 3.01 -3.84
N CYS A 182 -3.15 2.09 -3.90
CA CYS A 182 -3.18 0.90 -3.09
C CYS A 182 -2.56 -0.24 -3.90
N PHE A 183 -1.44 -0.78 -3.41
CA PHE A 183 -0.82 -1.99 -3.90
C PHE A 183 -1.32 -3.17 -3.09
N ILE A 184 -1.69 -4.25 -3.77
CA ILE A 184 -2.36 -5.39 -3.17
C ILE A 184 -1.53 -6.62 -3.50
N TYR A 185 -1.00 -7.24 -2.47
CA TYR A 185 -0.13 -8.40 -2.50
C TYR A 185 -0.92 -9.64 -2.12
N MET A 186 -0.88 -10.64 -2.98
CA MET A 186 -1.55 -11.92 -2.79
C MET A 186 -0.51 -13.03 -2.97
N ALA A 187 -0.32 -13.84 -1.93
CA ALA A 187 0.46 -15.05 -2.07
C ALA A 187 -0.31 -15.99 -3.01
N THR A 188 0.35 -16.52 -4.03
CA THR A 188 -0.23 -17.59 -4.83
C THR A 188 0.09 -18.90 -4.15
N ASP A 189 -0.93 -19.63 -3.70
CA ASP A 189 -0.76 -20.96 -3.12
C ASP A 189 -0.23 -21.93 -4.18
N THR A 190 1.09 -22.05 -4.29
CA THR A 190 1.72 -23.28 -4.75
C THR A 190 2.00 -24.15 -3.54
N SER A 191 0.96 -24.59 -2.83
CA SER A 191 1.06 -25.64 -1.82
C SER A 191 1.23 -27.00 -2.51
N ALA A 192 2.42 -27.24 -3.08
CA ALA A 192 2.86 -28.56 -3.55
C ALA A 192 4.40 -28.65 -3.63
N SER A 193 5.08 -28.34 -2.53
CA SER A 193 6.36 -29.00 -2.23
C SER A 193 6.58 -29.02 -0.73
N SER A 194 5.94 -29.98 -0.09
CA SER A 194 6.51 -30.63 1.09
C SER A 194 7.94 -31.09 0.78
N GLY A 195 8.91 -30.63 1.56
CA GLY A 195 10.27 -31.19 1.63
C GLY A 195 11.35 -30.29 1.04
N GLY A 196 12.23 -29.78 1.91
CA GLY A 196 13.48 -29.14 1.52
C GLY A 196 14.02 -28.19 2.57
N GLU A 197 14.76 -28.73 3.55
CA GLU A 197 15.83 -27.99 4.23
C GLU A 197 16.91 -27.65 3.18
N ASP A 198 16.72 -26.55 2.44
CA ASP A 198 17.81 -25.72 1.88
C ASP A 198 17.22 -24.51 1.15
N GLY A 199 17.91 -23.37 1.25
CA GLY A 199 17.35 -22.03 1.07
C GLY A 199 16.86 -21.61 -0.32
N GLY A 200 15.93 -20.65 -0.32
CA GLY A 200 15.91 -19.56 -1.31
C GLY A 200 14.76 -19.50 -2.33
N GLY A 201 13.77 -20.39 -2.28
CA GLY A 201 12.62 -20.36 -3.20
C GLY A 201 11.35 -19.81 -2.55
N GLY A 202 11.15 -18.49 -2.53
CA GLY A 202 9.89 -17.90 -2.05
C GLY A 202 8.72 -18.28 -2.95
N SER A 203 7.54 -18.51 -2.37
CA SER A 203 6.28 -18.70 -3.11
C SER A 203 6.02 -17.51 -4.05
N PRO A 204 5.40 -17.75 -5.23
CA PRO A 204 5.13 -16.66 -6.16
C PRO A 204 4.18 -15.65 -5.51
N LEU A 205 4.48 -14.37 -5.71
CA LEU A 205 3.72 -13.27 -5.12
C LEU A 205 3.07 -12.47 -6.23
N GLN A 206 1.75 -12.33 -6.22
CA GLN A 206 1.08 -11.45 -7.16
C GLN A 206 0.95 -10.05 -6.57
N VAL A 207 1.17 -9.02 -7.39
CA VAL A 207 0.95 -7.61 -7.03
C VAL A 207 -0.01 -6.97 -8.01
N ALA A 208 -1.00 -6.24 -7.48
CA ALA A 208 -1.96 -5.46 -8.25
C ALA A 208 -1.98 -4.01 -7.78
N SER A 209 -2.28 -3.06 -8.67
CA SER A 209 -2.38 -1.63 -8.36
C SER A 209 -3.80 -1.08 -8.52
N VAL A 210 -4.24 -0.25 -7.57
CA VAL A 210 -5.55 0.43 -7.58
C VAL A 210 -5.36 1.90 -7.22
N ALA A 211 -5.92 2.82 -8.01
CA ALA A 211 -5.76 4.28 -7.85
C ALA A 211 -6.70 4.94 -6.80
N GLU A 212 -7.68 4.20 -6.28
CA GLU A 212 -8.74 4.70 -5.40
C GLU A 212 -8.62 4.11 -3.98
N SER A 213 -9.57 3.26 -3.60
CA SER A 213 -9.58 2.51 -2.33
C SER A 213 -8.95 1.13 -2.49
N CYS A 214 -8.46 0.57 -1.38
CA CYS A 214 -8.06 -0.83 -1.30
C CYS A 214 -9.29 -1.74 -1.36
N LYS A 215 -9.65 -2.20 -2.57
CA LYS A 215 -10.83 -3.05 -2.77
C LYS A 215 -10.51 -4.49 -2.37
N ARG A 216 -11.47 -5.16 -1.74
CA ARG A 216 -11.41 -6.60 -1.45
C ARG A 216 -11.93 -7.41 -2.63
N ASN A 217 -11.53 -8.68 -2.74
CA ASN A 217 -12.00 -9.60 -3.79
C ASN A 217 -11.76 -9.08 -5.22
N ILE A 218 -10.64 -8.39 -5.42
CA ILE A 218 -10.21 -8.00 -6.75
C ILE A 218 -9.83 -9.27 -7.49
N ASN A 219 -10.50 -9.55 -8.61
CA ASN A 219 -9.88 -10.34 -9.66
C ASN A 219 -8.91 -9.39 -10.38
N PRO A 220 -7.58 -9.61 -10.30
CA PRO A 220 -6.57 -8.65 -10.75
C PRO A 220 -6.78 -8.15 -12.18
N ALA A 221 -7.43 -8.94 -13.03
CA ALA A 221 -7.67 -8.59 -14.44
C ALA A 221 -8.84 -7.60 -14.69
N SER A 222 -9.76 -7.37 -13.75
CA SER A 222 -10.97 -6.56 -14.03
C SER A 222 -11.05 -5.23 -13.28
N SER A 223 -10.43 -5.11 -12.11
CA SER A 223 -10.55 -3.92 -11.26
C SER A 223 -9.22 -3.29 -10.84
N ALA A 224 -8.08 -3.92 -11.14
CA ALA A 224 -6.76 -3.29 -11.02
C ALA A 224 -6.43 -2.50 -12.29
N GLU A 225 -5.59 -1.47 -12.16
CA GLU A 225 -5.02 -0.77 -13.33
C GLU A 225 -4.08 -1.72 -14.08
N TRP A 226 -3.26 -2.45 -13.32
CA TRP A 226 -2.43 -3.55 -13.78
C TRP A 226 -2.18 -4.54 -12.64
N ALA A 227 -1.79 -5.76 -12.99
CA ALA A 227 -1.27 -6.74 -12.06
C ALA A 227 -0.15 -7.59 -12.68
N PHE A 228 0.81 -7.99 -11.86
CA PHE A 228 1.96 -8.82 -12.23
C PHE A 228 2.21 -9.94 -11.23
N ASN A 229 2.92 -10.95 -11.68
CA ASN A 229 3.56 -11.93 -10.82
C ASN A 229 4.99 -11.49 -10.50
N LEU A 230 5.36 -11.68 -9.24
CA LEU A 230 6.68 -11.39 -8.71
C LEU A 230 7.34 -12.70 -8.28
N THR A 231 8.55 -12.90 -8.78
CA THR A 231 9.43 -13.98 -8.34
C THR A 231 10.60 -13.37 -7.61
N LEU A 232 10.83 -13.79 -6.37
CA LEU A 232 11.97 -13.31 -5.59
C LEU A 232 13.28 -13.71 -6.28
N ASN A 233 14.13 -12.73 -6.55
CA ASN A 233 15.42 -12.87 -7.23
C ASN A 233 16.62 -12.55 -6.31
N GLY A 234 16.37 -12.05 -5.09
CA GLY A 234 17.41 -11.79 -4.10
C GLY A 234 16.98 -10.82 -3.01
N GLN A 235 17.76 -10.74 -1.94
CA GLN A 235 17.57 -9.74 -0.88
C GLN A 235 18.34 -8.45 -1.21
N CYS A 236 18.00 -7.36 -0.53
CA CYS A 236 18.78 -6.13 -0.59
C CYS A 236 20.03 -6.29 0.29
N ASP A 237 21.20 -5.88 -0.18
CA ASP A 237 22.43 -5.94 0.62
C ASP A 237 22.34 -5.02 1.85
N GLU A 238 22.73 -5.52 3.03
CA GLU A 238 22.65 -4.80 4.31
C GLU A 238 23.54 -3.55 4.40
N LYS A 239 24.41 -3.31 3.41
CA LYS A 239 25.48 -2.29 3.49
C LYS A 239 25.03 -0.83 3.32
N SER A 240 23.75 -0.56 3.05
CA SER A 240 23.24 0.81 2.89
C SER A 240 22.35 1.30 4.05
N LEU A 241 22.11 0.47 5.08
CA LEU A 241 21.20 0.77 6.19
C LEU A 241 21.86 1.50 7.37
N ALA A 242 23.18 1.74 7.31
CA ALA A 242 23.96 2.37 8.38
C ALA A 242 24.48 3.76 7.98
N ALA A 243 23.60 4.68 7.60
CA ALA A 243 23.93 6.11 7.50
C ALA A 243 22.94 6.92 8.35
N GLY A 244 22.86 6.60 9.65
CA GLY A 244 21.85 7.22 10.50
C GLY A 244 22.00 7.07 12.01
N THR A 245 23.13 6.58 12.54
CA THR A 245 23.45 6.71 13.99
C THR A 245 24.92 6.37 14.22
N ALA A 246 25.82 7.32 13.95
CA ALA A 246 27.12 7.31 14.58
C ALA A 246 26.99 7.83 16.02
N THR A 247 26.29 7.09 16.89
CA THR A 247 26.46 7.26 18.34
C THR A 247 27.79 6.62 18.72
N SER A 248 28.83 7.46 18.74
CA SER A 248 30.12 7.17 19.34
C SER A 248 29.91 6.62 20.76
N LEU A 249 30.11 5.31 20.93
CA LEU A 249 30.35 4.73 22.25
C LEU A 249 31.84 4.93 22.56
N LEU A 250 32.12 5.95 23.36
CA LEU A 250 33.39 6.16 24.07
C LEU A 250 33.08 6.37 25.56
N PRO A 251 33.98 6.01 26.47
CA PRO A 251 33.83 4.83 27.32
C PRO A 251 33.40 5.20 28.75
N ILE A 252 32.39 4.50 29.26
CA ILE A 252 31.96 4.53 30.67
C ILE A 252 33.10 4.10 31.62
N VAL A 253 34.16 3.49 31.10
CA VAL A 253 35.34 3.02 31.85
C VAL A 253 36.16 4.17 32.47
N VAL A 254 36.14 5.39 31.89
CA VAL A 254 36.94 6.52 32.43
C VAL A 254 36.29 7.14 33.68
N PHE A 255 34.96 7.16 33.76
CA PHE A 255 34.26 7.74 34.92
C PHE A 255 34.29 6.85 36.15
N VAL A 256 34.27 5.52 35.99
CA VAL A 256 34.39 4.57 37.12
C VAL A 256 35.79 4.63 37.75
N GLY A 257 36.84 4.82 36.93
CA GLY A 257 38.21 4.96 37.41
C GLY A 257 38.43 6.21 38.27
N ILE A 258 37.86 7.35 37.88
CA ILE A 258 37.98 8.61 38.65
C ILE A 258 37.19 8.54 39.97
N PHE A 259 36.03 7.88 39.97
CA PHE A 259 35.23 7.72 41.20
C PHE A 259 35.91 6.82 42.24
N MET A 260 36.59 5.75 41.81
CA MET A 260 37.38 4.89 42.70
C MET A 260 38.61 5.59 43.29
N ILE A 261 39.27 6.47 42.53
CA ILE A 261 40.43 7.23 43.02
C ILE A 261 40.00 8.25 44.10
N MET A 262 38.81 8.86 43.96
CA MET A 262 38.28 9.83 44.93
C MET A 262 37.76 9.17 46.22
N LEU A 263 37.34 7.91 46.18
CA LEU A 263 36.89 7.16 47.35
C LEU A 263 38.04 6.63 48.22
N ASN A 264 39.23 6.42 47.64
CA ASN A 264 40.42 5.96 48.37
C ASN A 264 41.27 7.10 48.97
N SER A 265 40.88 8.36 48.79
CA SER A 265 41.59 9.54 49.30
C SER A 265 40.89 10.23 50.48
N ARG A 266 40.01 9.53 51.20
CA ARG A 266 39.40 10.01 52.45
C ARG A 266 39.58 9.01 53.57
#